data_AF-A0A7S1Z202-F1
#
_entry.id   AF-A0A7S1Z202-F1
#
_cell.length_a   1.000
_cell.length_b   1.000
_cell.length_c   1.000
_cell.angle_alpha   90.00
_cell.angle_beta   90.00
_cell.angle_gamma   90.00
#
_symmetry.space_group_name_H-M   'P 1'
#
loop_
_entity.id
_entity.type
_entity.pdbx_description
1 polymer ?
#
loop_
_entity_poly.entity_id
_entity_poly.type
_entity_poly.pdbx_seq_one_letter_code
_entity_poly.pdbx_strand_id
1 'polypeptide(L)'
;LMTGSARIIGKRGNNDDDDDDISEEEDDGSNSGSNISNYRKRNQACLVVESKGCTYEISRVETSNALVLVPPLLLPHCNNPNDNQDENEKLPQAKKLKLSSGESGTTTSPKKKLIEMPSRVLGCNGSVASFLEMKQRKLDKIYLERVLSKHVYDPYNNHKKKSSLCAQKWGLSVSDLAIQIQCSKKELYNAMKDMDIFSLSVGTEGDKEKIKSGDKREDSGNIKDKETTLRYGMLSEEAKYEAFKAIVAALAECQKFANYGTEGLLESECVAQIMRQGEGEEEDVLGECVIRHCLRSCSSNDGDEVN
;
A
#
# COMPACT_ATOMS: atom_id res chain seq x y z
N LEU A 1 14.19 -19.11 -6.67
CA LEU A 1 14.32 -17.62 -6.67
C LEU A 1 12.93 -17.03 -6.83
N MET A 2 12.30 -16.58 -5.74
CA MET A 2 11.02 -15.89 -5.84
C MET A 2 11.26 -14.51 -6.46
N THR A 3 10.77 -14.30 -7.67
CA THR A 3 10.82 -13.00 -8.35
C THR A 3 9.86 -12.04 -7.66
N GLY A 4 10.34 -11.31 -6.66
CA GLY A 4 9.60 -10.20 -6.07
C GLY A 4 9.43 -9.08 -7.11
N SER A 5 8.20 -8.63 -7.34
CA SER A 5 7.94 -7.44 -8.15
C SER A 5 8.24 -6.20 -7.31
N ALA A 6 9.21 -5.40 -7.75
CA ALA A 6 9.50 -4.08 -7.20
C ALA A 6 9.17 -3.05 -8.28
N ARG A 7 8.44 -2.00 -7.90
CA ARG A 7 8.08 -0.89 -8.81
C ARG A 7 8.48 0.43 -8.19
N ILE A 8 8.99 1.33 -9.03
CA ILE A 8 9.23 2.73 -8.67
C ILE A 8 8.01 3.50 -9.16
N ILE A 9 7.27 4.12 -8.22
CA ILE A 9 6.15 4.99 -8.57
C ILE A 9 6.65 6.42 -8.43
N GLY A 10 6.80 7.10 -9.57
CA GLY A 10 7.01 8.54 -9.63
C GLY A 10 5.73 9.22 -10.09
N LYS A 11 5.29 10.26 -9.40
CA LYS A 11 4.18 11.08 -9.87
C LYS A 11 4.70 11.93 -11.04
N ARG A 12 4.18 11.74 -12.26
CA ARG A 12 4.33 12.77 -13.30
C ARG A 12 3.61 14.00 -12.77
N GLY A 13 4.32 15.12 -12.64
CA GLY A 13 3.69 16.40 -12.30
C GLY A 13 2.68 16.74 -13.39
N ASN A 14 1.41 16.46 -13.12
CA ASN A 14 0.35 17.21 -13.76
C ASN A 14 0.24 18.50 -12.95
N ASN A 15 0.59 19.61 -13.60
CA ASN A 15 0.35 20.97 -13.12
C ASN A 15 -1.15 21.30 -13.29
N ASP A 16 -2.01 20.47 -12.71
CA ASP A 16 -3.41 20.84 -12.53
C ASP A 16 -3.44 21.55 -11.16
N ASP A 17 -3.21 22.86 -11.25
CA ASP A 17 -3.29 23.83 -10.16
C ASP A 17 -4.75 23.92 -9.66
N ASP A 18 -5.16 22.94 -8.85
CA ASP A 18 -6.30 23.11 -7.95
C ASP A 18 -5.76 23.80 -6.68
N ASP A 19 -5.65 25.13 -6.79
CA ASP A 19 -5.46 26.06 -5.68
C ASP A 19 -6.67 26.00 -4.74
N ASP A 20 -6.78 24.94 -3.95
CA ASP A 20 -7.55 25.00 -2.71
C ASP A 20 -6.74 25.82 -1.71
N ASP A 21 -6.87 27.15 -1.82
CA ASP A 21 -6.53 28.15 -0.80
C ASP A 21 -7.22 27.76 0.52
N ILE A 22 -6.58 26.90 1.30
CA ILE A 22 -6.85 26.79 2.73
C ILE A 22 -6.19 28.02 3.34
N SER A 23 -6.98 29.07 3.53
CA SER A 23 -6.60 30.22 4.34
C SER A 23 -6.18 29.73 5.72
N GLU A 24 -4.88 29.76 5.98
CA GLU A 24 -4.29 29.61 7.30
C GLU A 24 -4.75 30.81 8.14
N GLU A 25 -5.88 30.68 8.84
CA GLU A 25 -6.15 31.58 9.97
C GLU A 25 -5.07 31.31 11.02
N GLU A 26 -4.34 32.37 11.34
CA GLU A 26 -3.27 32.41 12.32
C GLU A 26 -3.83 32.01 13.69
N ASP A 27 -3.52 30.78 14.15
CA ASP A 27 -3.75 30.38 15.53
C ASP A 27 -2.46 30.57 16.33
N ASP A 28 -2.57 31.47 17.31
CA ASP A 28 -1.52 31.90 18.20
C ASP A 28 -1.05 30.74 19.09
N GLY A 29 0.22 30.38 18.93
CA GLY A 29 1.07 30.00 20.05
C GLY A 29 0.62 28.80 20.90
N SER A 30 0.83 27.59 20.39
CA SER A 30 1.15 26.43 21.24
C SER A 30 2.03 25.44 20.50
N ASN A 31 3.31 25.47 20.84
CA ASN A 31 4.36 24.60 20.31
C ASN A 31 4.15 23.14 20.77
N SER A 32 3.28 22.41 20.09
CA SER A 32 3.29 20.95 20.08
C SER A 32 3.77 20.51 18.70
N GLY A 33 5.03 20.05 18.61
CA GLY A 33 5.68 19.61 17.37
C GLY A 33 5.01 18.41 16.73
N SER A 34 3.87 18.63 16.07
CA SER A 34 3.14 17.64 15.31
C SER A 34 3.63 17.63 13.86
N ASN A 35 3.68 16.42 13.30
CA ASN A 35 4.32 16.02 12.04
C ASN A 35 3.65 16.56 10.76
N ILE A 36 3.30 17.85 10.71
CA ILE A 36 2.59 18.48 9.59
C ILE A 36 3.47 18.59 8.33
N SER A 37 4.80 18.49 8.45
CA SER A 37 5.75 18.63 7.34
C SER A 37 5.80 17.45 6.35
N ASN A 38 5.19 16.30 6.65
CA ASN A 38 5.21 15.14 5.74
C ASN A 38 4.24 15.27 4.56
N TYR A 39 3.27 16.20 4.60
CA TYR A 39 2.28 16.33 3.56
C TYR A 39 2.78 17.01 2.28
N ARG A 40 3.93 17.69 2.28
CA ARG A 40 4.54 18.30 1.07
C ARG A 40 5.38 17.32 0.24
N LYS A 41 5.67 16.10 0.72
CA LYS A 41 6.47 15.09 -0.01
C LYS A 41 5.67 14.30 -1.08
N ARG A 42 4.58 14.86 -1.61
CA ARG A 42 3.61 14.16 -2.50
C ARG A 42 4.16 13.79 -3.89
N ASN A 43 5.36 14.24 -4.24
CA ASN A 43 6.01 13.97 -5.53
C ASN A 43 7.30 13.14 -5.41
N GLN A 44 7.58 12.58 -4.22
CA GLN A 44 8.79 11.81 -4.02
C GLN A 44 8.64 10.39 -4.55
N ALA A 45 9.63 9.91 -5.31
CA ALA A 45 9.64 8.54 -5.79
C ALA A 45 9.67 7.56 -4.61
N CYS A 46 8.81 6.55 -4.67
CA CYS A 46 8.77 5.48 -3.68
C CYS A 46 9.11 4.13 -4.33
N LEU A 47 9.84 3.29 -3.61
CA LEU A 47 10.06 1.89 -3.95
C LEU A 47 9.02 1.04 -3.20
N VAL A 48 8.13 0.39 -3.94
CA VAL A 48 7.13 -0.53 -3.37
C VAL A 48 7.60 -1.96 -3.58
N VAL A 49 7.74 -2.71 -2.48
CA VAL A 49 8.18 -4.12 -2.50
C VAL A 49 7.02 -5.00 -2.03
N GLU A 50 6.16 -5.43 -2.97
CA GLU A 50 4.93 -6.17 -2.66
C GLU A 50 5.22 -7.52 -1.96
N SER A 51 6.33 -8.19 -2.30
CA SER A 51 6.71 -9.47 -1.67
C SER A 51 6.99 -9.35 -0.17
N LYS A 52 7.40 -8.16 0.30
CA LYS A 52 7.61 -7.87 1.72
C LYS A 52 6.43 -7.11 2.34
N GLY A 53 5.58 -6.51 1.50
CA GLY A 53 4.51 -5.63 1.94
C GLY A 53 5.05 -4.41 2.66
N CYS A 54 6.07 -3.77 2.08
CA CYS A 54 6.71 -2.58 2.63
C CYS A 54 6.92 -1.54 1.54
N THR A 55 6.86 -0.27 1.94
CA THR A 55 7.17 0.88 1.09
C THR A 55 8.41 1.61 1.60
N TYR A 56 9.26 2.06 0.67
CA TYR A 56 10.45 2.85 0.98
C TYR A 56 10.39 4.20 0.26
N GLU A 57 10.59 5.26 1.02
CA GLU A 57 10.84 6.60 0.50
C GLU A 57 12.28 6.65 -0.04
N ILE A 58 12.45 7.20 -1.25
CA ILE A 58 13.77 7.38 -1.86
C ILE A 58 14.15 8.85 -1.77
N SER A 59 15.20 9.18 -1.01
CA SER A 59 15.78 10.52 -0.94
C SER A 59 17.12 10.56 -1.64
N ARG A 60 17.40 11.66 -2.34
CA ARG A 60 18.74 11.94 -2.86
C ARG A 60 19.54 12.60 -1.74
N VAL A 61 20.65 12.00 -1.37
CA VAL A 61 21.58 12.55 -0.39
C VAL A 61 22.87 12.92 -1.09
N GLU A 62 23.31 14.15 -0.87
CA GLU A 62 24.51 14.71 -1.47
C GLU A 62 25.67 14.67 -0.49
N THR A 63 26.87 14.48 -1.00
CA THR A 63 28.10 14.49 -0.22
C THR A 63 29.16 15.35 -0.89
N SER A 64 29.93 16.05 -0.05
CA SER A 64 31.12 16.79 -0.47
C SER A 64 32.33 15.89 -0.74
N ASN A 65 32.24 14.60 -0.41
CA ASN A 65 33.33 13.66 -0.63
C ASN A 65 33.41 13.24 -2.11
N ALA A 66 34.63 13.17 -2.65
CA ALA A 66 34.87 12.57 -3.95
C ALA A 66 34.76 11.04 -3.82
N LEU A 67 33.78 10.45 -4.51
CA LEU A 67 33.58 9.00 -4.50
C LEU A 67 34.12 8.42 -5.81
N VAL A 68 34.91 7.35 -5.69
CA VAL A 68 35.50 6.64 -6.84
C VAL A 68 34.96 5.23 -6.88
N LEU A 69 34.23 4.88 -7.94
CA LEU A 69 33.79 3.53 -8.19
C LEU A 69 34.90 2.77 -8.92
N VAL A 70 35.37 1.70 -8.28
CA VAL A 70 36.38 0.78 -8.82
C VAL A 70 35.72 -0.58 -9.01
N PRO A 71 35.54 -1.07 -10.26
CA PRO A 71 34.96 -2.38 -10.52
C PRO A 71 35.89 -3.49 -9.99
N PRO A 72 35.33 -4.63 -9.57
CA PRO A 72 36.13 -5.76 -9.09
C PRO A 72 37.04 -6.29 -10.20
N LEU A 73 38.31 -6.54 -9.88
CA LEU A 73 39.24 -7.21 -10.78
C LEU A 73 38.81 -8.67 -10.91
N LEU A 74 38.32 -9.05 -12.09
CA LEU A 74 38.40 -10.44 -12.53
C LEU A 74 39.86 -10.71 -12.85
N LEU A 75 40.66 -11.05 -11.83
CA LEU A 75 41.98 -11.61 -12.06
C LEU A 75 41.75 -12.92 -12.82
N PRO A 76 42.29 -13.09 -14.03
CA PRO A 76 42.29 -14.41 -14.63
C PRO A 76 42.95 -15.34 -13.62
N HIS A 77 42.26 -16.42 -13.26
CA HIS A 77 42.91 -17.53 -12.58
C HIS A 77 44.19 -17.79 -13.36
N CYS A 78 45.33 -17.55 -12.73
CA CYS A 78 46.60 -18.03 -13.24
C CYS A 78 46.48 -19.56 -13.21
N ASN A 79 45.94 -20.13 -14.29
CA ASN A 79 46.20 -21.50 -14.67
C ASN A 79 47.71 -21.57 -14.85
N ASN A 80 48.43 -21.86 -13.78
CA ASN A 80 49.74 -22.49 -13.90
C ASN A 80 49.45 -23.84 -14.56
N PRO A 81 49.90 -24.09 -15.80
CA PRO A 81 49.84 -25.42 -16.37
C PRO A 81 51.09 -26.14 -15.84
N ASN A 82 51.08 -26.51 -14.57
CA ASN A 82 52.04 -27.42 -13.94
C ASN A 82 51.52 -27.72 -12.54
N ASP A 83 50.50 -28.57 -12.46
CA ASP A 83 50.44 -29.63 -11.45
C ASP A 83 49.38 -30.63 -11.92
N ASN A 84 49.87 -31.80 -12.33
CA ASN A 84 49.04 -32.99 -12.44
C ASN A 84 48.62 -33.41 -11.04
N GLN A 85 47.33 -33.77 -10.88
CA GLN A 85 46.71 -34.46 -9.73
C GLN A 85 46.59 -33.58 -8.46
N ASP A 86 45.47 -33.44 -7.76
CA ASP A 86 44.43 -34.42 -7.44
C ASP A 86 43.09 -33.70 -7.14
N GLU A 87 42.02 -34.47 -7.22
CA GLU A 87 40.64 -34.09 -6.98
C GLU A 87 40.39 -33.45 -5.59
N ASN A 88 39.76 -32.27 -5.54
CA ASN A 88 38.61 -32.03 -4.65
C ASN A 88 37.96 -30.66 -4.90
N GLU A 89 36.65 -30.70 -5.04
CA GLU A 89 35.76 -29.53 -5.08
C GLU A 89 35.93 -28.64 -3.84
N LYS A 90 36.07 -27.32 -4.05
CA LYS A 90 35.54 -26.27 -3.16
C LYS A 90 35.67 -24.88 -3.79
N LEU A 91 34.59 -24.10 -3.68
CA LEU A 91 34.41 -22.73 -4.16
C LEU A 91 35.63 -21.80 -3.94
N PRO A 92 35.87 -20.81 -4.82
CA PRO A 92 36.90 -19.82 -4.59
C PRO A 92 36.44 -18.84 -3.50
N GLN A 93 36.83 -19.10 -2.26
CA GLN A 93 36.84 -18.07 -1.21
C GLN A 93 37.89 -17.01 -1.59
N ALA A 94 37.45 -15.76 -1.68
CA ALA A 94 38.31 -14.60 -1.89
C ALA A 94 39.35 -14.48 -0.76
N LYS A 95 40.52 -15.09 -0.95
CA LYS A 95 41.66 -14.93 -0.05
C LYS A 95 42.14 -13.48 -0.15
N LYS A 96 41.95 -12.71 0.93
CA LYS A 96 42.59 -11.40 1.14
C LYS A 96 44.08 -11.55 0.84
N LEU A 97 44.54 -10.84 -0.18
CA LEU A 97 45.95 -10.72 -0.52
C LEU A 97 46.67 -10.07 0.67
N LYS A 98 47.35 -10.89 1.47
CA LYS A 98 48.21 -10.44 2.56
C LYS A 98 49.41 -9.75 1.91
N LEU A 99 49.47 -8.43 1.99
CA LEU A 99 50.64 -7.64 1.59
C LEU A 99 51.79 -8.05 2.52
N SER A 100 52.70 -8.91 2.04
CA SER A 100 53.96 -9.18 2.72
C SER A 100 54.82 -7.92 2.65
N SER A 101 54.96 -7.22 3.77
CA SER A 101 56.01 -6.22 3.96
C SER A 101 57.32 -6.98 4.14
N GLY A 102 58.06 -7.18 3.06
CA GLY A 102 59.45 -7.63 3.11
C GLY A 102 60.34 -6.46 3.53
N GLU A 103 60.78 -6.46 4.79
CA GLU A 103 61.96 -5.71 5.22
C GLU A 103 63.19 -6.37 4.57
N SER A 104 63.83 -5.68 3.65
CA SER A 104 65.29 -5.76 3.47
C SER A 104 65.75 -4.58 2.63
N GLY A 105 66.71 -3.83 3.19
CA GLY A 105 67.31 -2.67 2.54
C GLY A 105 67.96 -3.03 1.22
N THR A 106 67.75 -2.17 0.22
CA THR A 106 68.65 -1.77 -0.87
C THR A 106 67.85 -0.82 -1.77
N THR A 107 68.38 0.38 -2.03
CA THR A 107 67.70 1.56 -2.58
C THR A 107 67.38 1.52 -4.08
N THR A 108 67.19 0.34 -4.66
CA THR A 108 66.75 0.16 -6.06
C THR A 108 65.79 -1.01 -6.18
N SER A 109 64.66 -0.93 -5.48
CA SER A 109 63.54 -1.86 -5.70
C SER A 109 63.00 -1.68 -7.13
N PRO A 110 62.78 -2.75 -7.91
CA PRO A 110 62.09 -2.64 -9.19
C PRO A 110 60.71 -2.06 -8.89
N LYS A 111 60.39 -0.91 -9.52
CA LYS A 111 59.09 -0.24 -9.40
C LYS A 111 58.01 -1.30 -9.61
N LYS A 112 57.33 -1.69 -8.54
CA LYS A 112 56.17 -2.58 -8.59
C LYS A 112 55.22 -1.92 -9.57
N LYS A 113 55.08 -2.50 -10.77
CA LYS A 113 54.33 -1.91 -11.89
C LYS A 113 52.91 -1.65 -11.36
N LEU A 114 52.58 -0.37 -11.18
CA LEU A 114 51.25 0.03 -10.74
C LEU A 114 50.28 -0.48 -11.80
N ILE A 115 49.32 -1.28 -11.37
CA ILE A 115 48.27 -1.78 -12.26
C ILE A 115 47.26 -0.65 -12.35
N GLU A 116 47.16 -0.06 -13.53
CA GLU A 116 46.11 0.92 -13.82
C GLU A 116 44.75 0.21 -13.74
N MET A 117 43.85 0.76 -12.93
CA MET A 117 42.51 0.25 -12.77
C MET A 117 41.52 1.20 -13.44
N PRO A 118 40.61 0.70 -14.29
CA PRO A 118 39.53 1.52 -14.79
C PRO A 118 38.71 1.97 -13.59
N SER A 119 38.59 3.28 -13.38
CA SER A 119 37.80 3.85 -12.29
C SER A 119 36.90 4.95 -12.81
N ARG A 120 35.75 5.14 -12.16
CA ARG A 120 34.84 6.23 -12.47
C ARG A 120 34.67 7.11 -11.25
N VAL A 121 35.06 8.38 -11.37
CA VAL A 121 34.76 9.40 -10.36
C VAL A 121 33.27 9.75 -10.46
N LEU A 122 32.56 9.70 -9.33
CA LEU A 122 31.18 10.14 -9.22
C LEU A 122 31.17 11.63 -8.88
N GLY A 123 30.56 12.44 -9.75
CA GLY A 123 30.58 13.90 -9.64
C GLY A 123 31.85 14.48 -10.26
N CYS A 124 31.78 14.92 -11.51
CA CYS A 124 32.85 15.64 -12.19
C CYS A 124 32.37 17.08 -12.46
N ASN A 125 33.29 18.05 -12.52
CA ASN A 125 33.04 19.44 -12.90
C ASN A 125 32.16 20.25 -11.93
N GLY A 126 32.45 20.18 -10.62
CA GLY A 126 31.77 21.00 -9.60
C GLY A 126 30.41 20.48 -9.14
N SER A 127 29.99 19.29 -9.60
CA SER A 127 28.79 18.60 -9.11
C SER A 127 29.13 17.68 -7.94
N VAL A 128 28.35 17.79 -6.86
CA VAL A 128 28.46 16.93 -5.66
C VAL A 128 28.12 15.48 -6.00
N ALA A 129 28.85 14.54 -5.39
CA ALA A 129 28.46 13.13 -5.47
C ALA A 129 27.14 12.94 -4.72
N SER A 130 26.25 12.13 -5.26
CA SER A 130 24.96 11.86 -4.62
C SER A 130 24.59 10.39 -4.67
N PHE A 131 23.97 9.91 -3.61
CA PHE A 131 23.42 8.57 -3.52
C PHE A 131 21.92 8.62 -3.24
N LEU A 132 21.25 7.50 -3.50
CA LEU A 132 19.87 7.31 -3.14
C LEU A 132 19.84 6.62 -1.78
N GLU A 133 19.33 7.32 -0.79
CA GLU A 133 19.00 6.74 0.51
C GLU A 133 17.57 6.22 0.45
N MET A 134 17.36 5.04 1.02
CA MET A 134 16.04 4.40 1.11
C MET A 134 15.64 4.31 2.58
N LYS A 135 14.54 4.97 2.95
CA LYS A 135 13.98 4.91 4.30
C LYS A 135 12.63 4.22 4.26
N GLN A 136 12.42 3.24 5.13
CA GLN A 136 11.12 2.59 5.23
C GLN A 136 10.07 3.62 5.65
N ARG A 137 8.99 3.73 4.86
CA ARG A 137 7.86 4.61 5.09
C ARG A 137 6.73 3.77 5.70
N LYS A 138 6.11 4.28 6.76
CA LYS A 138 4.84 3.74 7.26
C LYS A 138 3.68 4.47 6.58
N LEU A 139 2.63 3.73 6.25
CA LEU A 139 1.39 4.31 5.76
C LEU A 139 0.75 5.16 6.87
N ASP A 140 0.46 6.42 6.57
CA ASP A 140 -0.26 7.32 7.46
C ASP A 140 -1.77 7.05 7.35
N LYS A 141 -2.38 6.60 8.45
CA LYS A 141 -3.82 6.27 8.53
C LYS A 141 -4.69 7.52 8.30
N ILE A 142 -4.28 8.67 8.82
CA ILE A 142 -5.02 9.95 8.65
C ILE A 142 -5.04 10.34 7.18
N TYR A 143 -3.94 10.11 6.47
CA TYR A 143 -3.88 10.36 5.04
C TYR A 143 -4.78 9.41 4.24
N LEU A 144 -4.78 8.11 4.58
CA LEU A 144 -5.68 7.14 3.96
C LEU A 144 -7.14 7.53 4.17
N GLU A 145 -7.50 7.93 5.39
CA GLU A 145 -8.85 8.40 5.73
C GLU A 145 -9.26 9.61 4.89
N ARG A 146 -8.37 10.61 4.77
CA ARG A 146 -8.60 11.78 3.91
C ARG A 146 -8.77 11.44 2.43
N VAL A 147 -8.08 10.40 1.95
CA VAL A 147 -8.26 9.91 0.57
C VAL A 147 -9.63 9.24 0.42
N LEU A 148 -10.03 8.43 1.39
CA LEU A 148 -11.29 7.70 1.38
C LEU A 148 -12.51 8.59 1.65
N SER A 149 -12.36 9.68 2.41
CA SER A 149 -13.45 10.63 2.68
C SER A 149 -13.91 11.39 1.44
N LYS A 150 -13.12 11.38 0.36
CA LYS A 150 -13.55 11.86 -0.97
C LYS A 150 -14.47 10.88 -1.70
N HIS A 151 -14.58 9.65 -1.19
CA HIS A 151 -15.35 8.55 -1.74
C HIS A 151 -16.41 8.09 -0.73
N VAL A 152 -17.42 8.93 -0.51
CA VAL A 152 -18.55 8.62 0.37
C VAL A 152 -19.63 7.87 -0.42
N TYR A 153 -20.07 6.74 0.14
CA TYR A 153 -21.22 6.00 -0.32
C TYR A 153 -22.48 6.51 0.38
N ASP A 154 -23.43 7.01 -0.42
CA ASP A 154 -24.74 7.48 0.02
C ASP A 154 -25.85 6.73 -0.75
N PRO A 155 -26.51 5.74 -0.13
CA PRO A 155 -27.54 4.93 -0.79
C PRO A 155 -28.74 5.77 -1.25
N TYR A 156 -29.05 6.89 -0.59
CA TYR A 156 -30.22 7.73 -0.89
C TYR A 156 -30.02 8.63 -2.12
N ASN A 157 -28.76 8.86 -2.52
CA ASN A 157 -28.43 9.73 -3.66
C ASN A 157 -28.36 8.98 -5.01
N ASN A 158 -28.50 7.65 -5.00
CA ASN A 158 -28.40 6.80 -6.19
C ASN A 158 -29.41 7.18 -7.29
N HIS A 159 -30.58 7.70 -6.93
CA HIS A 159 -31.66 7.98 -7.88
C HIS A 159 -31.50 9.31 -8.63
N LYS A 160 -30.61 10.21 -8.20
CA LYS A 160 -30.60 11.60 -8.70
C LYS A 160 -29.63 11.88 -9.85
N LYS A 161 -28.73 10.97 -10.23
CA LYS A 161 -27.68 11.28 -11.21
C LYS A 161 -27.57 10.26 -12.35
N LYS A 162 -28.48 10.39 -13.34
CA LYS A 162 -28.31 9.85 -14.70
C LYS A 162 -27.41 10.75 -15.59
N SER A 163 -26.54 11.58 -15.02
CA SER A 163 -25.58 12.37 -15.81
C SER A 163 -24.36 11.52 -16.13
N SER A 164 -24.26 11.11 -17.39
CA SER A 164 -23.25 10.20 -17.97
C SER A 164 -21.77 10.64 -17.84
N LEU A 165 -21.48 11.81 -17.27
CA LEU A 165 -20.14 12.41 -17.23
C LEU A 165 -19.43 12.29 -15.88
N CYS A 166 -20.13 11.91 -14.82
CA CYS A 166 -19.51 11.65 -13.53
C CYS A 166 -20.06 10.32 -13.01
N ALA A 167 -19.51 9.21 -13.53
CA ALA A 167 -19.60 7.93 -12.85
C ALA A 167 -18.88 8.11 -11.51
N GLN A 168 -19.61 8.65 -10.53
CA GLN A 168 -19.17 8.91 -9.18
C GLN A 168 -18.69 7.56 -8.67
N LYS A 169 -17.37 7.32 -8.69
CA LYS A 169 -16.79 6.05 -8.28
C LYS A 169 -17.05 6.00 -6.77
N TRP A 170 -18.06 5.23 -6.36
CA TRP A 170 -18.53 4.95 -5.00
C TRP A 170 -17.47 4.32 -4.08
N GLY A 171 -16.20 4.51 -4.40
CA GLY A 171 -15.05 3.87 -3.79
C GLY A 171 -13.96 3.58 -4.82
N LEU A 172 -12.79 3.25 -4.28
CA LEU A 172 -11.60 2.88 -5.02
C LEU A 172 -11.27 1.40 -4.77
N SER A 173 -10.72 0.73 -5.78
CA SER A 173 -10.14 -0.60 -5.55
C SER A 173 -8.86 -0.47 -4.73
N VAL A 174 -8.42 -1.56 -4.08
CA VAL A 174 -7.13 -1.58 -3.37
C VAL A 174 -5.97 -1.25 -4.31
N SER A 175 -6.06 -1.66 -5.57
CA SER A 175 -5.04 -1.36 -6.58
C SER A 175 -4.97 0.13 -6.90
N ASP A 176 -6.13 0.80 -7.02
CA ASP A 176 -6.21 2.24 -7.26
C ASP A 176 -5.68 3.03 -6.05
N LEU A 177 -6.09 2.65 -4.84
CA LEU A 177 -5.58 3.22 -3.59
C LEU A 177 -4.07 3.06 -3.46
N ALA A 178 -3.53 1.89 -3.78
CA ALA A 178 -2.09 1.61 -3.71
C ALA A 178 -1.29 2.53 -4.65
N ILE A 179 -1.83 2.81 -5.84
CA ILE A 179 -1.21 3.72 -6.80
C ILE A 179 -1.32 5.17 -6.31
N GLN A 180 -2.50 5.59 -5.87
CA GLN A 180 -2.76 6.96 -5.43
C GLN A 180 -1.94 7.34 -4.19
N ILE A 181 -1.82 6.42 -3.23
CA ILE A 181 -1.10 6.63 -1.97
C ILE A 181 0.39 6.26 -2.09
N GLN A 182 0.75 5.52 -3.15
CA GLN A 182 2.09 5.00 -3.43
C GLN A 182 2.58 4.07 -2.32
N CYS A 183 1.78 3.06 -1.97
CA CYS A 183 2.12 2.08 -0.94
C CYS A 183 1.87 0.64 -1.40
N SER A 184 2.35 -0.33 -0.62
CA SER A 184 2.07 -1.74 -0.91
C SER A 184 0.63 -2.09 -0.56
N LYS A 185 0.05 -3.07 -1.26
CA LYS A 185 -1.32 -3.52 -1.00
C LYS A 185 -1.46 -4.08 0.42
N LYS A 186 -0.43 -4.76 0.92
CA LYS A 186 -0.42 -5.33 2.27
C LYS A 186 -0.49 -4.25 3.36
N GLU A 187 0.22 -3.13 3.16
CA GLU A 187 0.13 -1.99 4.09
C GLU A 187 -1.27 -1.38 4.11
N LEU A 188 -1.92 -1.28 2.94
CA LEU A 188 -3.32 -0.85 2.88
C LEU A 188 -4.24 -1.79 3.64
N TYR A 189 -4.20 -3.10 3.36
CA TYR A 189 -5.05 -4.05 4.08
C TYR A 189 -4.85 -3.99 5.60
N ASN A 190 -3.62 -3.85 6.05
CA ASN A 190 -3.34 -3.72 7.47
C ASN A 190 -3.88 -2.40 8.05
N ALA A 191 -3.72 -1.28 7.34
CA ALA A 191 -4.26 -0.01 7.79
C ALA A 191 -5.79 0.00 7.81
N MET A 192 -6.43 -0.60 6.81
CA MET A 192 -7.88 -0.64 6.68
C MET A 192 -8.58 -1.53 7.72
N LYS A 193 -7.88 -2.50 8.32
CA LYS A 193 -8.46 -3.37 9.36
C LYS A 193 -8.88 -2.61 10.62
N ASP A 194 -8.15 -1.55 10.95
CA ASP A 194 -8.35 -0.78 12.18
C ASP A 194 -9.18 0.49 11.92
N MET A 195 -9.77 0.62 10.73
CA MET A 195 -10.50 1.80 10.30
C MET A 195 -11.94 1.44 9.98
N ASP A 196 -12.85 2.37 10.22
CA ASP A 196 -14.26 2.25 9.85
C ASP A 196 -14.45 2.50 8.34
N ILE A 197 -13.94 1.58 7.53
CA ILE A 197 -13.99 1.67 6.07
C ILE A 197 -15.12 0.81 5.53
N PHE A 198 -15.95 1.43 4.70
CA PHE A 198 -17.03 0.75 4.01
C PHE A 198 -16.50 0.02 2.76
N SER A 199 -16.81 -1.27 2.65
CA SER A 199 -16.49 -2.07 1.47
C SER A 199 -17.76 -2.42 0.70
N LEU A 200 -17.84 -1.95 -0.54
CA LEU A 200 -18.92 -2.26 -1.47
C LEU A 200 -18.46 -3.34 -2.46
N SER A 201 -19.18 -4.47 -2.50
CA SER A 201 -19.05 -5.41 -3.60
C SER A 201 -19.80 -4.89 -4.80
N VAL A 202 -19.08 -4.47 -5.84
CA VAL A 202 -19.70 -4.20 -7.14
C VAL A 202 -20.06 -5.55 -7.75
N GLY A 203 -21.30 -5.96 -7.54
CA GLY A 203 -21.85 -7.15 -8.16
C GLY A 203 -21.81 -6.99 -9.69
N THR A 204 -21.31 -8.01 -10.37
CA THR A 204 -21.51 -8.26 -11.81
C THR A 204 -22.98 -8.52 -12.16
N GLU A 205 -23.93 -7.93 -11.43
CA GLU A 205 -25.36 -8.11 -11.62
C GLU A 205 -25.94 -7.13 -12.65
N GLY A 206 -25.28 -6.00 -12.88
CA GLY A 206 -25.67 -5.03 -13.92
C GLY A 206 -25.41 -5.47 -15.37
N ASP A 207 -24.59 -6.50 -15.61
CA ASP A 207 -24.30 -7.00 -16.97
C ASP A 207 -25.01 -8.32 -17.32
N LYS A 208 -25.76 -8.90 -16.37
CA LYS A 208 -26.51 -10.14 -16.64
C LYS A 208 -27.74 -9.93 -17.55
N GLU A 209 -28.19 -8.70 -17.77
CA GLU A 209 -29.30 -8.42 -18.69
C GLU A 209 -28.90 -8.34 -20.18
N LYS A 210 -27.60 -8.36 -20.55
CA LYS A 210 -27.18 -8.22 -21.95
C LYS A 210 -26.29 -9.31 -22.53
N ILE A 211 -26.01 -10.39 -21.81
CA ILE A 211 -25.30 -11.55 -22.40
C ILE A 211 -26.28 -12.71 -22.62
N LYS A 212 -27.26 -12.49 -23.51
CA LYS A 212 -27.93 -13.57 -24.25
C LYS A 212 -27.17 -13.83 -25.55
N SER A 213 -26.01 -14.47 -25.47
CA SER A 213 -25.45 -15.18 -26.62
C SER A 213 -24.46 -16.20 -26.09
N GLY A 214 -24.80 -17.47 -26.32
CA GLY A 214 -24.16 -18.59 -25.67
C GLY A 214 -22.70 -18.78 -26.07
N ASP A 215 -21.89 -19.09 -25.08
CA ASP A 215 -20.96 -20.21 -25.20
C ASP A 215 -20.70 -20.74 -23.79
N LYS A 216 -21.10 -21.98 -23.53
CA LYS A 216 -20.86 -22.66 -22.25
C LYS A 216 -19.41 -23.14 -22.27
N ARG A 217 -18.52 -22.39 -21.64
CA ARG A 217 -17.24 -22.93 -21.14
C ARG A 217 -17.18 -22.75 -19.64
N GLU A 218 -17.63 -23.80 -18.97
CA GLU A 218 -17.26 -24.10 -17.59
C GLU A 218 -15.76 -24.38 -17.58
N ASP A 219 -14.98 -23.52 -16.92
CA ASP A 219 -13.79 -23.87 -16.12
C ASP A 219 -12.87 -22.66 -15.95
N SER A 220 -12.89 -22.07 -14.75
CA SER A 220 -11.71 -21.81 -13.93
C SER A 220 -12.06 -20.83 -12.80
N GLY A 221 -12.20 -21.38 -11.59
CA GLY A 221 -12.29 -20.59 -10.37
C GLY A 221 -10.97 -19.85 -10.12
N ASN A 222 -10.85 -18.63 -10.62
CA ASN A 222 -9.69 -17.79 -10.41
C ASN A 222 -9.96 -16.84 -9.24
N ILE A 223 -9.39 -17.15 -8.07
CA ILE A 223 -9.50 -16.36 -6.83
C ILE A 223 -9.02 -14.90 -7.01
N LYS A 224 -8.29 -14.60 -8.10
CA LYS A 224 -7.80 -13.26 -8.44
C LYS A 224 -8.90 -12.28 -8.87
N ASP A 225 -10.08 -12.75 -9.27
CA ASP A 225 -11.14 -11.89 -9.79
C ASP A 225 -12.02 -11.26 -8.69
N LYS A 226 -11.87 -11.67 -7.42
CA LYS A 226 -12.59 -11.03 -6.29
C LYS A 226 -11.96 -9.72 -5.84
N GLU A 227 -10.67 -9.51 -6.09
CA GLU A 227 -9.98 -8.29 -5.64
C GLU A 227 -10.34 -7.06 -6.51
N THR A 228 -10.80 -7.30 -7.75
CA THR A 228 -11.21 -6.23 -8.67
C THR A 228 -12.65 -5.76 -8.46
N THR A 229 -13.48 -6.52 -7.73
CA THR A 229 -14.90 -6.21 -7.53
C THR A 229 -15.19 -5.42 -6.25
N LEU A 230 -14.28 -5.45 -5.27
CA LEU A 230 -14.43 -4.69 -4.03
C LEU A 230 -13.94 -3.25 -4.18
N ARG A 231 -14.81 -2.31 -3.79
CA ARG A 231 -14.49 -0.89 -3.71
C ARG A 231 -14.59 -0.42 -2.28
N TYR A 232 -13.64 0.41 -1.87
CA TYR A 232 -13.50 0.92 -0.52
C TYR A 232 -13.80 2.42 -0.50
N GLY A 233 -14.54 2.86 0.50
CA GLY A 233 -14.93 4.25 0.72
C GLY A 233 -15.39 4.46 2.16
N MET A 234 -16.01 5.61 2.41
CA MET A 234 -16.70 5.89 3.67
C MET A 234 -18.20 5.75 3.48
N LEU A 235 -18.94 5.32 4.49
CA LEU A 235 -20.40 5.36 4.47
C LEU A 235 -20.86 6.76 4.90
N SER A 236 -21.89 7.33 4.26
CA SER A 236 -22.46 8.61 4.68
C SER A 236 -23.02 8.54 6.10
N GLU A 237 -22.92 9.63 6.85
CA GLU A 237 -23.40 9.69 8.23
C GLU A 237 -24.92 9.51 8.30
N GLU A 238 -25.65 9.98 7.29
CA GLU A 238 -27.09 9.76 7.16
C GLU A 238 -27.42 8.27 7.00
N ALA A 239 -26.66 7.55 6.17
CA ALA A 239 -26.86 6.11 5.98
C ALA A 239 -26.47 5.30 7.21
N LYS A 240 -25.40 5.69 7.90
CA LYS A 240 -25.03 5.12 9.21
C LYS A 240 -26.16 5.31 10.20
N TYR A 241 -26.68 6.52 10.33
CA TYR A 241 -27.74 6.85 11.28
C TYR A 241 -29.01 6.02 11.03
N GLU A 242 -29.48 5.94 9.79
CA GLU A 242 -30.66 5.14 9.45
C GLU A 242 -30.41 3.64 9.63
N ALA A 243 -29.22 3.15 9.28
CA ALA A 243 -28.84 1.77 9.56
C ALA A 243 -28.83 1.45 11.06
N PHE A 244 -28.28 2.33 11.90
CA PHE A 244 -28.30 2.16 13.36
C PHE A 244 -29.73 2.18 13.91
N LYS A 245 -30.57 3.09 13.41
CA LYS A 245 -31.98 3.15 13.80
C LYS A 245 -32.71 1.84 13.45
N ALA A 246 -32.48 1.30 12.24
CA ALA A 246 -33.04 0.01 11.82
C ALA A 246 -32.53 -1.14 12.69
N ILE A 247 -31.24 -1.18 13.01
CA ILE A 247 -30.65 -2.18 13.92
C ILE A 247 -31.30 -2.10 15.30
N VAL A 248 -31.39 -0.91 15.90
CA VAL A 248 -31.99 -0.71 17.22
C VAL A 248 -33.47 -1.10 17.22
N ALA A 249 -34.22 -0.73 16.18
CA ALA A 249 -35.63 -1.13 16.04
C ALA A 249 -35.78 -2.66 15.96
N ALA A 250 -34.96 -3.33 15.13
CA ALA A 250 -34.99 -4.79 15.01
C ALA A 250 -34.65 -5.50 16.33
N LEU A 251 -33.68 -4.97 17.10
CA LEU A 251 -33.33 -5.47 18.43
C LEU A 251 -34.45 -5.26 19.45
N ALA A 252 -35.16 -4.13 19.39
CA ALA A 252 -36.25 -3.82 20.31
C ALA A 252 -37.53 -4.63 20.02
N GLU A 253 -37.84 -4.89 18.75
CA GLU A 253 -39.07 -5.55 18.34
C GLU A 253 -38.96 -7.07 18.31
N CYS A 254 -37.78 -7.62 18.03
CA CYS A 254 -37.61 -9.06 17.90
C CYS A 254 -37.32 -9.69 19.26
N GLN A 255 -38.29 -10.43 19.81
CA GLN A 255 -38.14 -11.16 21.08
C GLN A 255 -36.95 -12.15 21.07
N LYS A 256 -36.53 -12.62 19.89
CA LYS A 256 -35.35 -13.49 19.74
C LYS A 256 -34.05 -12.82 20.17
N PHE A 257 -33.97 -11.49 20.06
CA PHE A 257 -32.80 -10.74 20.47
C PHE A 257 -32.87 -10.25 21.90
N ALA A 258 -33.89 -10.60 22.70
CA ALA A 258 -34.05 -10.09 24.06
C ALA A 258 -32.80 -10.30 24.97
N ASN A 259 -31.99 -11.32 24.69
CA ASN A 259 -30.77 -11.65 25.43
C ASN A 259 -29.47 -11.31 24.67
N TYR A 260 -29.50 -10.40 23.69
CA TYR A 260 -28.31 -10.08 22.87
C TYR A 260 -27.12 -9.60 23.70
N GLY A 261 -27.36 -9.02 24.88
CA GLY A 261 -26.30 -8.58 25.80
C GLY A 261 -25.54 -9.72 26.50
N THR A 262 -26.13 -10.91 26.63
CA THR A 262 -25.50 -12.07 27.29
C THR A 262 -25.08 -13.17 26.34
N GLU A 263 -25.86 -13.42 25.29
CA GLU A 263 -25.60 -14.50 24.32
C GLU A 263 -24.87 -14.01 23.06
N GLY A 264 -24.71 -12.69 22.93
CA GLY A 264 -24.23 -12.07 21.71
C GLY A 264 -25.31 -11.99 20.62
N LEU A 265 -24.95 -11.40 19.49
CA LEU A 265 -25.84 -11.23 18.34
C LEU A 265 -25.24 -11.92 17.12
N LEU A 266 -25.99 -12.82 16.50
CA LEU A 266 -25.59 -13.40 15.22
C LEU A 266 -25.86 -12.38 14.10
N GLU A 267 -24.79 -11.85 13.49
CA GLU A 267 -24.84 -10.83 12.41
C GLU A 267 -25.86 -11.22 11.33
N SER A 268 -25.82 -12.47 10.86
CA SER A 268 -26.71 -12.97 9.79
C SER A 268 -28.19 -12.95 10.17
N GLU A 269 -28.53 -13.23 11.43
CA GLU A 269 -29.93 -13.26 11.88
C GLU A 269 -30.50 -11.86 12.04
N CYS A 270 -29.71 -10.94 12.60
CA CYS A 270 -30.09 -9.54 12.73
C CYS A 270 -30.33 -8.90 11.35
N VAL A 271 -29.40 -9.10 10.41
CA VAL A 271 -29.52 -8.63 9.03
C VAL A 271 -30.77 -9.21 8.37
N ALA A 272 -31.00 -10.52 8.46
CA ALA A 272 -32.18 -11.15 7.86
C ALA A 272 -33.50 -10.68 8.49
N GLN A 273 -33.49 -10.27 9.76
CA GLN A 273 -34.65 -9.67 10.42
C GLN A 273 -34.93 -8.25 9.91
N ILE A 274 -33.89 -7.41 9.80
CA ILE A 274 -34.00 -6.03 9.29
C ILE A 274 -34.51 -6.04 7.84
N MET A 275 -33.93 -6.90 6.99
CA MET A 275 -34.37 -7.04 5.59
C MET A 275 -35.85 -7.45 5.50
N ARG A 276 -36.29 -8.41 6.32
CA ARG A 276 -37.70 -8.84 6.35
C ARG A 276 -38.67 -7.76 6.85
N GLN A 277 -38.21 -6.86 7.71
CA GLN A 277 -39.02 -5.71 8.14
C GLN A 277 -39.13 -4.66 7.03
N GLY A 278 -38.08 -4.50 6.21
CA GLY A 278 -38.04 -3.60 5.06
C GLY A 278 -38.83 -4.07 3.83
N GLU A 279 -39.09 -5.38 3.67
CA GLU A 279 -39.82 -5.98 2.52
C GLU A 279 -41.24 -5.41 2.28
N GLY A 280 -41.79 -4.60 3.19
CA GLY A 280 -43.09 -3.94 3.05
C GLY A 280 -43.07 -2.46 2.65
N GLU A 281 -41.90 -1.82 2.63
CA GLU A 281 -41.76 -0.41 2.26
C GLU A 281 -41.26 -0.31 0.81
N GLU A 282 -41.89 0.53 -0.03
CA GLU A 282 -41.62 0.60 -1.49
C GLU A 282 -40.19 1.07 -1.85
N GLU A 283 -39.36 1.45 -0.88
CA GLU A 283 -37.96 1.80 -1.07
C GLU A 283 -37.09 1.14 0.02
N ASP A 284 -36.66 -0.10 -0.20
CA ASP A 284 -35.59 -0.68 0.61
C ASP A 284 -34.24 -0.04 0.21
N VAL A 285 -33.97 1.13 0.79
CA VAL A 285 -32.79 1.94 0.45
C VAL A 285 -31.51 1.38 1.12
N LEU A 286 -31.66 0.64 2.23
CA LEU A 286 -30.54 0.15 3.02
C LEU A 286 -30.14 -1.26 2.60
N GLY A 287 -29.20 -1.37 1.67
CA GLY A 287 -28.66 -2.66 1.25
C GLY A 287 -27.98 -3.44 2.39
N GLU A 288 -27.95 -4.77 2.26
CA GLU A 288 -27.37 -5.70 3.24
C GLU A 288 -25.93 -5.36 3.66
N CYS A 289 -25.13 -4.89 2.71
CA CYS A 289 -23.75 -4.48 3.00
C CYS A 289 -23.65 -3.31 3.98
N VAL A 290 -24.59 -2.36 3.95
CA VAL A 290 -24.65 -1.20 4.85
C VAL A 290 -24.95 -1.64 6.28
N ILE A 291 -25.97 -2.49 6.45
CA ILE A 291 -26.36 -3.02 7.75
C ILE A 291 -25.23 -3.84 8.38
N ARG A 292 -24.64 -4.76 7.61
CA ARG A 292 -23.50 -5.58 8.09
C ARG A 292 -22.31 -4.72 8.50
N HIS A 293 -22.01 -3.67 7.73
CA HIS A 293 -20.94 -2.75 8.07
C HIS A 293 -21.21 -2.05 9.40
N CYS A 294 -22.39 -1.46 9.58
CA CYS A 294 -22.75 -0.76 10.81
C CYS A 294 -22.77 -1.69 12.04
N LEU A 295 -23.26 -2.94 11.89
CA LEU A 295 -23.21 -3.94 12.95
C LEU A 295 -21.77 -4.24 13.41
N ARG A 296 -20.83 -4.36 12.46
CA ARG A 296 -19.41 -4.59 12.79
C ARG A 296 -18.78 -3.38 13.47
N SER A 297 -19.13 -2.17 13.04
CA SER A 297 -18.65 -0.93 13.66
C SER A 297 -19.16 -0.79 15.11
N CYS A 298 -20.34 -1.33 15.44
CA CYS A 298 -20.86 -1.41 16.82
C CYS A 298 -20.22 -2.50 17.68
N SER A 299 -19.67 -3.55 17.07
CA SER A 299 -19.18 -4.74 17.77
C SER A 299 -17.75 -4.56 18.30
N SER A 300 -17.42 -3.39 18.88
CA SER A 300 -16.09 -2.99 19.36
C SER A 300 -15.12 -4.14 19.62
N ASN A 301 -13.94 -4.10 19.00
CA ASN A 301 -12.79 -4.97 19.25
C ASN A 301 -12.21 -4.80 20.68
N ASP A 302 -13.05 -4.67 21.71
CA ASP A 302 -12.67 -4.46 23.12
C ASP A 302 -12.07 -5.74 23.77
N GLY A 303 -11.66 -6.73 22.96
CA GLY A 303 -11.22 -8.04 23.41
C GLY A 303 -9.70 -8.32 23.41
N ASP A 304 -8.87 -7.50 22.77
CA ASP A 304 -7.47 -7.90 22.44
C ASP A 304 -6.34 -7.07 23.08
N GLU A 305 -6.61 -6.26 24.12
CA GLU A 305 -5.56 -5.57 24.90
C GLU A 305 -5.47 -6.02 26.38
N VAL A 306 -5.65 -7.32 26.64
CA VAL A 306 -5.18 -7.92 27.91
C VAL A 306 -4.40 -9.19 27.59
N ASN A 307 -3.10 -9.04 27.30
CA ASN A 307 -2.04 -10.02 27.61
C ASN A 307 -0.65 -9.41 27.41
#